data_AF-A0A3D0Z0A4-F1
#
_entry.id   AF-A0A3D0Z0A4-F1
#
_cell.length_a   1.000
_cell.length_b   1.000
_cell.length_c   1.000
_cell.angle_alpha   90.00
_cell.angle_beta   90.00
_cell.angle_gamma   90.00
#
_symmetry.space_group_name_H-M   'P 1'
#
loop_
_entity.id
_entity.type
_entity.pdbx_description
1 polymer ?
#
loop_
_entity_poly.entity_id
_entity_poly.type
_entity_poly.pdbx_seq_one_letter_code
_entity_poly.pdbx_strand_id
1 'polypeptide(L)'
;MPVRMVCVRCPLSCKLTVIDGGETGTEVQGHRCPRGQEYAERELVDPHRTLTTTVRTGFADRPRLPVRTTGEIPLRLFSPALRAIKSLRVERRVAPGEIVLPDVLGTGVDLIATDDLTGEGELASETVGHRLRHPELAGNDLRRPGTAAGQGEGALRAVLQF
;
A
#
# COMPACT_ATOMS: atom_id res chain seq x y z
N MET A 1 -27.44 -6.84 19.14
CA MET A 1 -26.44 -7.51 20.03
C MET A 1 -25.25 -6.58 20.19
N PRO A 2 -24.69 -6.41 21.40
CA PRO A 2 -23.55 -5.50 21.60
C PRO A 2 -22.26 -6.11 21.03
N VAL A 3 -21.59 -5.38 20.14
CA VAL A 3 -20.27 -5.73 19.58
C VAL A 3 -19.19 -5.14 20.49
N ARG A 4 -18.20 -5.96 20.87
CA ARG A 4 -17.07 -5.50 21.69
C ARG A 4 -15.83 -5.40 20.81
N MET A 5 -15.12 -4.29 20.92
CA MET A 5 -13.90 -4.05 20.15
C MET A 5 -12.91 -3.18 20.92
N VAL A 6 -11.69 -3.06 20.40
CA VAL A 6 -10.66 -2.21 20.97
C VAL A 6 -10.31 -1.12 19.97
N CYS A 7 -10.27 0.13 20.43
CA CYS A 7 -9.79 1.24 19.62
C CYS A 7 -8.28 1.09 19.40
N VAL A 8 -7.86 0.91 18.14
CA VAL A 8 -6.43 0.75 17.77
C VAL A 8 -5.77 2.06 17.32
N ARG A 9 -6.50 3.19 17.37
CA ARG A 9 -6.01 4.49 16.89
C ARG A 9 -4.96 5.14 17.82
N CYS A 10 -4.85 4.71 19.07
CA CYS A 10 -3.92 5.29 20.04
C CYS A 10 -3.45 4.25 21.06
N PRO A 11 -2.28 4.47 21.71
CA PRO A 11 -1.69 3.49 22.64
C PRO A 11 -2.52 3.26 23.92
N LEU A 12 -3.52 4.11 24.20
CA LEU A 12 -4.43 3.94 25.34
C LEU A 12 -5.42 2.78 25.17
N SER A 13 -5.60 2.27 23.94
CA SER A 13 -6.39 1.06 23.63
C SER A 13 -7.73 0.99 24.38
N CYS A 14 -8.62 1.95 24.14
CA CYS A 14 -9.91 2.00 24.84
C CYS A 14 -10.76 0.77 24.47
N LYS A 15 -11.39 0.13 25.46
CA LYS A 15 -12.33 -0.97 25.25
C LYS A 15 -13.69 -0.39 24.92
N LEU A 16 -14.15 -0.63 23.70
CA LEU A 16 -15.39 -0.08 23.17
C LEU A 16 -16.48 -1.15 23.16
N THR A 17 -17.70 -0.74 23.51
CA THR A 17 -18.90 -1.54 23.33
C THR A 17 -19.82 -0.77 22.41
N VAL A 18 -20.14 -1.38 21.26
CA VAL A 18 -21.01 -0.78 20.25
C VAL A 18 -22.33 -1.50 20.23
N ILE A 19 -23.41 -0.75 20.35
CA ILE A 19 -24.77 -1.26 20.33
C ILE A 19 -25.39 -0.75 19.03
N ASP A 20 -25.58 -1.67 18.08
CA ASP A 20 -26.31 -1.36 16.87
C ASP A 20 -27.82 -1.34 17.18
N GLY A 21 -28.40 -0.15 17.18
CA GLY A 21 -29.82 0.11 17.40
C GLY A 21 -30.67 -0.04 16.13
N GLY A 22 -30.08 -0.32 14.97
CA GLY A 22 -30.80 -0.30 13.70
C GLY A 22 -31.26 1.12 13.34
N GLU A 23 -32.57 1.36 13.31
CA GLU A 23 -33.16 2.66 12.92
C GLU A 23 -32.82 3.81 13.87
N THR A 24 -32.48 3.52 15.13
CA THR A 24 -32.13 4.54 16.14
C THR A 24 -30.67 4.97 16.12
N GLY A 25 -29.84 4.39 15.24
CA GLY A 25 -28.42 4.70 15.12
C GLY A 25 -27.51 3.81 15.97
N THR A 26 -26.21 3.96 15.76
CA THR A 26 -25.16 3.19 16.44
C THR A 26 -24.73 3.92 17.71
N GLU A 27 -24.87 3.28 18.88
CA GLU A 27 -24.38 3.84 20.14
C GLU A 27 -23.01 3.26 20.49
N VAL A 28 -22.01 4.11 20.71
CA VAL A 28 -20.63 3.70 21.05
C VAL A 28 -20.27 4.10 22.48
N GLN A 29 -20.09 3.11 23.35
CA GLN A 29 -19.71 3.30 24.75
C GLN A 29 -18.24 2.92 25.00
N GLY A 30 -17.63 3.53 26.03
CA GLY A 30 -16.25 3.22 26.47
C GLY A 30 -15.14 3.97 25.74
N HIS A 31 -15.49 4.93 24.87
CA HIS A 31 -14.51 5.81 24.22
C HIS A 31 -14.09 6.94 25.19
N ARG A 32 -12.81 7.32 25.14
CA ARG A 32 -12.27 8.47 25.91
C ARG A 32 -12.06 9.72 25.05
N CYS A 33 -12.32 9.62 23.75
CA CYS A 33 -12.10 10.68 22.78
C CYS A 33 -13.02 10.49 21.57
N PRO A 34 -13.31 11.57 20.81
CA PRO A 34 -14.16 11.51 19.63
C PRO A 34 -13.61 10.57 18.54
N ARG A 35 -12.28 10.47 18.44
CA ARG A 35 -11.61 9.56 17.48
C ARG A 35 -11.95 8.09 17.72
N GLY A 36 -12.21 7.72 18.98
CA GLY A 36 -12.57 6.34 19.34
C GLY A 36 -13.99 5.99 18.90
N GLN A 37 -14.91 6.95 19.00
CA GLN A 37 -16.27 6.82 18.49
C GLN A 37 -16.26 6.68 16.96
N GLU A 38 -15.62 7.62 16.26
CA GLU A 38 -15.53 7.62 14.79
C GLU A 38 -14.90 6.32 14.26
N TYR A 39 -13.86 5.81 14.92
CA TYR A 39 -13.25 4.54 14.58
C TYR A 39 -14.25 3.38 14.68
N ALA A 40 -15.00 3.29 15.77
CA ALA A 40 -15.93 2.18 16.00
C ALA A 40 -17.08 2.18 14.98
N GLU A 41 -17.65 3.36 14.71
CA GLU A 41 -18.71 3.54 13.71
C GLU A 41 -18.20 3.15 12.32
N ARG A 42 -17.04 3.68 11.91
CA ARG A 42 -16.44 3.36 10.61
C ARG A 42 -16.09 1.88 10.49
N GLU A 43 -15.54 1.29 11.53
CA GLU A 43 -15.10 -0.10 11.52
C GLU A 43 -16.26 -1.10 11.38
N LEU A 44 -17.46 -0.74 11.84
CA LEU A 44 -18.67 -1.56 11.66
C LEU A 44 -19.31 -1.37 10.29
N VAL A 45 -19.34 -0.14 9.78
CA VAL A 45 -20.05 0.19 8.53
C VAL A 45 -19.16 -0.06 7.31
N ASP A 46 -17.96 0.51 7.30
CA ASP A 46 -17.03 0.41 6.19
C ASP A 46 -15.57 0.44 6.67
N PRO A 47 -14.97 -0.72 7.01
CA PRO A 47 -13.60 -0.78 7.48
C PRO A 47 -12.59 -0.31 6.41
N HIS A 48 -11.88 0.79 6.68
CA HIS A 48 -10.83 1.33 5.82
C HIS A 48 -9.43 1.06 6.38
N ARG A 49 -8.44 0.78 5.51
CA ARG A 49 -7.02 0.61 5.87
C ARG A 49 -6.10 1.03 4.73
N THR A 50 -4.88 1.44 5.06
CA THR A 50 -3.82 1.64 4.05
C THR A 50 -3.40 0.29 3.47
N LEU A 51 -3.40 0.16 2.15
CA LEU A 51 -2.90 -1.03 1.47
C LEU A 51 -1.39 -0.92 1.30
N THR A 52 -0.67 -1.87 1.87
CA THR A 52 0.78 -2.04 1.67
C THR A 52 1.03 -3.38 0.98
N THR A 53 1.78 -3.36 -0.13
CA THR A 53 2.03 -4.57 -0.92
C THR A 53 3.32 -4.41 -1.75
N THR A 54 3.57 -5.34 -2.67
CA THR A 54 4.69 -5.27 -3.61
C THR A 54 4.18 -5.39 -5.03
N VAL A 55 4.83 -4.69 -5.95
CA VAL A 55 4.62 -4.81 -7.40
C VAL A 55 5.83 -5.50 -8.03
N ARG A 56 5.61 -6.21 -9.14
CA ARG A 56 6.71 -6.80 -9.91
C ARG A 56 7.43 -5.70 -10.67
N THR A 57 8.74 -5.83 -10.79
CA THR A 57 9.51 -4.95 -11.67
C THR A 57 10.04 -5.74 -12.86
N GLY A 58 10.50 -5.03 -13.88
CA GLY A 58 11.25 -5.59 -14.98
C GLY A 58 12.73 -5.78 -14.70
N PHE A 59 13.25 -5.48 -13.51
CA PHE A 59 14.70 -5.45 -13.24
C PHE A 59 15.18 -6.71 -12.51
N ALA A 60 16.30 -7.30 -12.97
CA ALA A 60 16.84 -8.54 -12.40
C ALA A 60 17.42 -8.34 -10.99
N ASP A 61 18.03 -7.18 -10.73
CA ASP A 61 18.61 -6.80 -9.45
C ASP A 61 17.55 -6.55 -8.36
N ARG A 62 16.36 -6.11 -8.77
CA ARG A 62 15.28 -5.68 -7.86
C ARG A 62 13.91 -6.15 -8.35
N PRO A 63 13.59 -7.45 -8.32
CA PRO A 63 12.37 -8.04 -8.96
C PRO A 63 11.03 -7.67 -8.30
N ARG A 64 11.07 -7.00 -7.14
CA ARG A 64 9.91 -6.54 -6.38
C ARG A 64 10.18 -5.13 -5.90
N LEU A 65 9.17 -4.27 -6.02
CA LEU A 65 9.18 -2.92 -5.47
C LEU A 65 8.09 -2.83 -4.40
N PRO A 66 8.41 -2.44 -3.15
CA PRO A 66 7.40 -2.17 -2.14
C PRO A 66 6.63 -0.90 -2.47
N VAL A 67 5.31 -1.00 -2.32
CA VAL A 67 4.36 0.06 -2.64
C VAL A 67 3.32 0.19 -1.54
N ARG A 68 2.78 1.39 -1.37
CA ARG A 68 1.66 1.64 -0.46
C ARG A 68 0.67 2.61 -1.07
N THR A 69 -0.57 2.59 -0.60
CA THR A 69 -1.53 3.64 -0.93
C THR A 69 -1.19 4.95 -0.19
N THR A 70 -1.51 6.08 -0.80
CA THR A 70 -1.36 7.40 -0.17
C THR A 70 -2.34 7.61 0.98
N GLY A 71 -3.51 6.94 0.92
CA GLY A 71 -4.59 6.98 1.92
C GLY A 71 -5.13 5.61 2.29
N GLU A 72 -6.23 5.60 3.06
CA GLU A 72 -6.95 4.38 3.42
C GLU A 72 -7.94 4.00 2.31
N ILE A 73 -8.03 2.72 1.97
CA ILE A 73 -9.04 2.18 1.05
C ILE A 73 -9.97 1.20 1.81
N PRO A 74 -11.24 1.06 1.40
CA PRO A 74 -12.17 0.08 1.98
C PRO A 74 -11.63 -1.36 1.89
N LEU A 75 -11.81 -2.16 2.94
CA LEU A 75 -11.34 -3.55 3.00
C LEU A 75 -11.98 -4.42 1.91
N ARG A 76 -13.23 -4.12 1.51
CA ARG A 76 -13.91 -4.78 0.38
C ARG A 76 -13.12 -4.67 -0.93
N LEU A 77 -12.31 -3.61 -1.10
CA LEU A 77 -11.52 -3.35 -2.31
C LEU A 77 -10.12 -3.97 -2.27
N PHE A 78 -9.68 -4.54 -1.15
CA PHE A 78 -8.34 -5.13 -1.04
C PHE A 78 -8.14 -6.27 -2.05
N SER A 79 -9.09 -7.18 -2.14
CA SER A 79 -9.01 -8.33 -3.06
C SER A 79 -8.92 -7.90 -4.54
N PRO A 80 -9.81 -7.04 -5.08
CA PRO A 80 -9.66 -6.55 -6.44
C PRO A 80 -8.39 -5.70 -6.64
N ALA A 81 -7.99 -4.89 -5.66
CA ALA A 81 -6.79 -4.06 -5.77
C ALA A 81 -5.53 -4.93 -5.88
N LEU A 82 -5.41 -5.97 -5.05
CA LEU A 82 -4.29 -6.92 -5.13
C LEU A 82 -4.24 -7.66 -6.47
N ARG A 83 -5.39 -8.00 -7.06
CA ARG A 83 -5.44 -8.60 -8.40
C ARG A 83 -4.92 -7.63 -9.46
N ALA A 84 -5.38 -6.39 -9.45
CA ALA A 84 -4.91 -5.35 -10.37
C ALA A 84 -3.40 -5.11 -10.22
N ILE A 85 -2.89 -5.02 -8.99
CA ILE A 85 -1.46 -4.80 -8.72
C ILE A 85 -0.62 -6.00 -9.16
N LYS A 86 -1.12 -7.23 -9.02
CA LYS A 86 -0.40 -8.45 -9.44
C LYS A 86 -0.15 -8.50 -10.95
N SER A 87 -1.03 -7.91 -11.77
CA SER A 87 -0.84 -7.78 -13.21
C SER A 87 0.10 -6.65 -13.61
N LEU A 88 0.41 -5.70 -12.72
CA LEU A 88 1.32 -4.61 -13.02
C LEU A 88 2.79 -5.07 -13.00
N ARG A 89 3.55 -4.59 -13.97
CA ARG A 89 5.00 -4.70 -14.05
C ARG A 89 5.59 -3.30 -14.20
N VAL A 90 6.44 -2.91 -13.26
CA VAL A 90 7.15 -1.62 -13.29
C VAL A 90 8.43 -1.78 -14.09
N GLU A 91 8.48 -1.16 -15.27
CA GLU A 91 9.63 -1.22 -16.18
C GLU A 91 10.51 0.04 -16.12
N ARG A 92 10.10 1.02 -15.31
CA ARG A 92 10.85 2.26 -15.11
C ARG A 92 11.49 2.28 -13.72
N ARG A 93 12.65 2.90 -13.63
CA ARG A 93 13.32 3.20 -12.36
C ARG A 93 12.48 4.29 -11.66
N VAL A 94 12.04 4.05 -10.43
CA VAL A 94 11.14 4.95 -9.69
C VAL A 94 11.76 5.40 -8.39
N ALA A 95 11.47 6.64 -8.01
CA ALA A 95 11.89 7.20 -6.72
C ALA A 95 10.84 6.95 -5.63
N PRO A 96 11.21 6.99 -4.34
CA PRO A 96 10.24 6.94 -3.25
C PRO A 96 9.22 8.09 -3.36
N GLY A 97 7.95 7.79 -3.15
CA GLY A 97 6.84 8.73 -3.25
C GLY A 97 6.26 8.88 -4.66
N GLU A 98 6.89 8.28 -5.67
CA GLU A 98 6.41 8.33 -7.03
C GLU A 98 5.17 7.44 -7.25
N ILE A 99 4.23 7.93 -8.06
CA ILE A 99 2.98 7.22 -8.38
C ILE A 99 3.28 6.08 -9.35
N VAL A 100 2.89 4.87 -8.93
CA VAL A 100 2.95 3.63 -9.70
C VAL A 100 1.63 3.36 -10.40
N LEU A 101 0.51 3.56 -9.69
CA LEU A 101 -0.84 3.45 -10.23
C LEU A 101 -1.68 4.59 -9.65
N PRO A 102 -2.14 5.56 -10.47
CA PRO A 102 -3.07 6.58 -10.01
C PRO A 102 -4.47 5.98 -9.79
N ASP A 103 -5.21 6.57 -8.86
CA ASP A 103 -6.62 6.28 -8.59
C ASP A 103 -6.98 4.77 -8.54
N VAL A 104 -6.54 4.10 -7.47
CA VAL A 104 -6.73 2.66 -7.27
C VAL A 104 -8.22 2.32 -7.22
N LEU A 105 -8.76 1.73 -8.30
CA LEU A 105 -10.16 1.31 -8.43
C LEU A 105 -11.19 2.45 -8.23
N GLY A 106 -10.84 3.69 -8.60
CA GLY A 106 -11.77 4.82 -8.50
C GLY A 106 -11.97 5.36 -7.08
N THR A 107 -11.06 5.08 -6.15
CA THR A 107 -11.14 5.56 -4.76
C THR A 107 -10.58 6.97 -4.57
N GLY A 108 -9.95 7.57 -5.59
CA GLY A 108 -9.19 8.81 -5.48
C GLY A 108 -7.89 8.67 -4.68
N VAL A 109 -7.40 7.44 -4.49
CA VAL A 109 -6.19 7.14 -3.71
C VAL A 109 -5.16 6.49 -4.62
N ASP A 110 -3.95 7.04 -4.63
CA ASP A 110 -2.87 6.55 -5.48
C ASP A 110 -2.04 5.46 -4.81
N LEU A 111 -1.45 4.59 -5.63
CA LEU A 111 -0.42 3.64 -5.22
C LEU A 111 0.96 4.23 -5.51
N ILE A 112 1.77 4.40 -4.46
CA ILE A 112 3.10 5.01 -4.54
C ILE A 112 4.20 4.03 -4.17
N ALA A 113 5.39 4.24 -4.74
CA ALA A 113 6.61 3.54 -4.36
C ALA A 113 7.09 3.98 -2.97
N THR A 114 7.57 3.06 -2.15
CA THR A 114 8.15 3.37 -0.83
C THR A 114 9.65 3.15 -0.73
N ASP A 115 10.25 2.52 -1.74
CA ASP A 115 11.68 2.26 -1.80
C ASP A 115 12.27 2.86 -3.08
N ASP A 116 13.58 3.11 -3.03
CA ASP A 116 14.32 3.73 -4.11
C ASP A 116 14.76 2.67 -5.12
N LEU A 117 14.29 2.84 -6.35
CA LEU A 117 14.65 2.01 -7.49
C LEU A 117 15.44 2.82 -8.52
N THR A 118 15.99 3.99 -8.22
CA THR A 118 16.71 4.84 -9.19
C THR A 118 18.11 4.35 -9.58
N GLY A 119 18.62 3.29 -8.95
CA GLY A 119 19.96 2.76 -9.22
C GLY A 119 20.18 2.19 -10.63
N GLU A 120 21.43 2.07 -11.04
CA GLU A 120 21.82 1.47 -12.32
C GLU A 120 21.48 -0.02 -12.37
N GLY A 121 20.78 -0.44 -13.42
CA GLY A 121 20.61 -1.86 -13.75
C GLY A 121 19.67 -2.04 -14.93
N GLU A 122 19.95 -3.03 -15.77
CA GLU A 122 19.16 -3.33 -16.96
C GLU A 122 17.84 -4.05 -16.65
N LEU A 123 16.85 -3.78 -17.51
CA LEU A 123 15.64 -4.58 -17.62
C LEU A 123 16.04 -6.03 -17.93
N ALA A 124 15.56 -6.96 -17.11
CA ALA A 124 15.66 -8.39 -17.38
C ALA A 124 14.92 -8.67 -18.68
N SER A 125 15.67 -8.87 -19.77
CA SER A 125 15.16 -9.43 -21.00
C SER A 125 14.49 -10.76 -20.68
N GLU A 126 13.29 -10.96 -21.23
CA GLU A 126 12.51 -12.15 -20.96
C GLU A 126 13.25 -13.37 -21.50
N THR A 127 13.93 -14.11 -20.62
CA THR A 127 14.34 -15.47 -20.89
C THR A 127 14.17 -16.31 -19.64
N VAL A 128 13.27 -17.28 -19.77
CA VAL A 128 12.92 -18.33 -18.83
C VAL A 128 14.18 -18.96 -18.22
N GLY A 129 14.21 -19.07 -16.89
CA GLY A 129 15.32 -19.71 -16.19
C GLY A 129 15.08 -19.82 -14.69
N HIS A 130 14.20 -20.72 -14.29
CA HIS A 130 14.06 -21.13 -12.89
C HIS A 130 15.40 -21.67 -12.38
N ARG A 131 16.08 -20.92 -11.50
CA ARG A 131 17.06 -21.44 -10.55
C ARG A 131 17.22 -20.47 -9.39
N LEU A 132 16.57 -20.79 -8.28
CA LEU A 132 16.97 -20.29 -6.98
C LEU A 132 18.40 -20.78 -6.75
N ARG A 133 19.37 -19.86 -6.79
CA ARG A 133 20.64 -20.02 -6.11
C ARG A 133 20.76 -18.84 -5.17
N HIS A 134 20.55 -19.09 -3.89
CA HIS A 134 21.15 -18.25 -2.86
C HIS A 134 22.66 -18.54 -2.88
N PRO A 135 23.48 -17.50 -3.04
CA PRO A 135 24.69 -17.45 -2.25
C PRO A 135 24.70 -16.17 -1.42
N GLU A 136 24.80 -16.41 -0.11
CA GLU A 136 25.69 -15.67 0.79
C GLU A 136 25.38 -14.18 1.04
N LEU A 137 24.79 -13.99 2.22
CA LEU A 137 24.82 -12.76 3.00
C LEU A 137 26.28 -12.32 3.22
N ALA A 138 26.79 -11.45 2.36
CA ALA A 138 27.84 -10.49 2.67
C ALA A 138 27.16 -9.12 2.70
N GLY A 139 26.97 -8.46 3.84
CA GLY A 139 28.06 -7.95 4.65
C GLY A 139 28.14 -6.44 4.39
N ASN A 140 27.49 -5.67 5.26
CA ASN A 140 27.77 -4.28 5.66
C ASN A 140 28.10 -3.23 4.57
N ASP A 141 27.29 -2.18 4.44
CA ASP A 141 27.60 -0.86 5.02
C ASP A 141 26.50 0.16 4.62
N LEU A 142 25.81 0.67 5.63
CA LEU A 142 24.86 1.78 5.51
C LEU A 142 25.66 3.07 5.34
N ARG A 143 25.83 3.53 4.09
CA ARG A 143 26.12 4.94 3.78
C ARG A 143 25.99 5.19 2.27
N ARG A 144 24.98 5.95 1.85
CA ARG A 144 25.06 6.77 0.63
C ARG A 144 24.63 8.20 0.97
N PRO A 145 25.49 9.21 0.76
CA PRO A 145 25.11 10.62 0.83
C PRO A 145 24.39 11.01 -0.47
N GLY A 146 23.48 11.99 -0.36
CA GLY A 146 22.61 12.40 -1.47
C GLY A 146 23.24 13.41 -2.44
N THR A 147 22.65 13.51 -3.64
CA THR A 147 22.55 14.70 -4.53
C THR A 147 21.62 14.28 -5.68
N ALA A 148 20.46 14.89 -5.86
CA ALA A 148 20.15 16.12 -6.59
C ALA A 148 19.64 15.88 -8.03
N ALA A 149 18.46 16.46 -8.29
CA ALA A 149 17.95 17.04 -9.54
C ALA A 149 17.99 16.23 -10.86
N GLY A 150 16.82 16.07 -11.47
CA GLY A 150 16.69 15.71 -12.88
C GLY A 150 15.24 15.70 -13.32
N GLN A 151 14.78 16.82 -13.89
CA GLN A 151 13.48 16.97 -14.54
C GLN A 151 13.40 16.08 -15.78
N GLY A 152 12.25 15.46 -16.01
CA GLY A 152 11.99 14.67 -17.21
C GLY A 152 10.52 14.32 -17.32
N GLU A 153 9.72 15.27 -17.78
CA GLU A 153 8.36 15.02 -18.26
C GLU A 153 8.43 14.03 -19.45
N GLY A 154 7.82 12.86 -19.30
CA GLY A 154 7.83 11.80 -20.31
C GLY A 154 6.57 10.94 -20.19
N ALA A 155 5.68 11.13 -21.15
CA ALA A 155 4.33 10.59 -21.23
C ALA A 155 4.15 9.12 -20.78
N LEU A 156 3.17 8.90 -19.88
CA LEU A 156 2.60 7.60 -19.56
C LEU A 156 2.06 6.93 -20.82
N ARG A 157 2.47 5.68 -21.06
CA ARG A 157 1.69 4.75 -21.89
C ARG A 157 1.26 3.58 -21.03
N ALA A 158 0.13 3.75 -20.34
CA ALA A 158 -0.57 2.67 -19.69
C ALA A 158 -1.12 1.72 -20.77
N VAL A 159 -0.50 0.56 -20.95
CA VAL A 159 -1.11 -0.53 -21.72
C VAL A 159 -2.09 -1.23 -20.78
N LEU A 160 -3.26 -0.60 -20.61
CA LEU A 160 -4.46 -1.26 -20.13
C LEU A 160 -5.09 -1.93 -21.35
N GLN A 161 -4.88 -3.24 -21.49
CA GLN A 161 -5.75 -4.07 -22.31
C GLN A 161 -6.78 -4.70 -21.37
N PHE A 162 -8.04 -4.34 -21.63
CA PHE A 162 -9.24 -4.94 -21.05
C PHE A 162 -9.34 -6.43 -21.38
#